data_AF-A0A813JYT5-F1
#
_entry.id   AF-A0A813JYT5-F1
#
_cell.length_a   1.000
_cell.length_b   1.000
_cell.length_c   1.000
_cell.angle_alpha   90.00
_cell.angle_beta   90.00
_cell.angle_gamma   90.00
#
_symmetry.space_group_name_H-M   'P 1'
#
loop_
_entity.id
_entity.type
_entity.pdbx_description
1 polymer ?
#
loop_
_entity_poly.entity_id
_entity_poly.type
_entity_poly.pdbx_seq_one_letter_code
_entity_poly.pdbx_strand_id
1 'polypeptide(L)'
;MAPESRKEVLAMLDALEEGTPHVSIDTRTVEWNNQVFATVDVESISKEVANFNKIATQSAKAMPDNEVPKQWGATVLQFKNTLPVVVALRNKALKPRQQGWVITSLIGEDLDLDNEEFTLGKMMSMGVDQHMETIMEVSGKATAELSLEEMLNKVKKTWEDLELVVNPYKDSKDVFILGSIEDITVALEDSLVTMSTIAGSRFVGPIRGEVEQWQKDLMLFQETLDEWLTVQRNWMYLESIFGAGDIKKQLPTESAKFMEIDTMWRHIMKETSLGCSQVASRGTVTCFALCHVSISVTHEYAVALKAATKPGRLELFKNASETLDQIQKQLEDYLLSKCVAFPRFFFLSNDELLEILSQ
;
A
#
# COMPACT_ATOMS: atom_id res chain seq x y z
N MET A 1 -28.55 44.06 -27.33
CA MET A 1 -28.02 44.04 -28.71
C MET A 1 -29.16 43.86 -29.70
N ALA A 2 -29.07 44.48 -30.87
CA ALA A 2 -30.16 44.48 -31.85
C ALA A 2 -30.50 43.05 -32.30
N PRO A 3 -31.78 42.65 -32.35
CA PRO A 3 -32.22 41.34 -32.84
C PRO A 3 -31.73 41.02 -34.26
N GLU A 4 -31.48 42.06 -35.07
CA GLU A 4 -31.02 41.94 -36.45
C GLU A 4 -29.61 41.37 -36.56
N SER A 5 -28.65 41.87 -35.78
CA SER A 5 -27.26 41.38 -35.79
C SER A 5 -27.15 39.90 -35.42
N ARG A 6 -28.08 39.39 -34.60
CA ARG A 6 -28.17 37.98 -34.21
C ARG A 6 -28.81 37.12 -35.29
N LYS A 7 -29.80 37.66 -35.98
CA LYS A 7 -30.47 37.00 -37.11
C LYS A 7 -29.53 36.82 -38.30
N GLU A 8 -28.64 37.79 -38.53
CA GLU A 8 -27.56 37.73 -39.54
C GLU A 8 -26.57 36.60 -39.24
N VAL A 9 -26.16 36.44 -37.97
CA VAL A 9 -25.23 35.38 -37.57
C VAL A 9 -25.85 33.99 -37.71
N LEU A 10 -27.11 33.83 -37.30
CA LEU A 10 -27.83 32.57 -37.44
C LEU A 10 -28.03 32.20 -38.91
N ALA A 11 -28.41 33.17 -39.76
CA ALA A 11 -28.56 32.93 -41.19
C ALA A 11 -27.23 32.55 -41.88
N MET A 12 -26.10 33.11 -41.43
CA MET A 12 -24.78 32.71 -41.92
C MET A 12 -24.43 31.27 -41.52
N LEU A 13 -24.73 30.87 -40.27
CA LEU A 13 -24.47 29.52 -39.78
C LEU A 13 -25.34 28.47 -40.48
N ASP A 14 -26.63 28.78 -40.65
CA ASP A 14 -27.58 27.94 -41.40
C ASP A 14 -27.16 27.76 -42.87
N ALA A 15 -26.43 28.72 -43.44
CA ALA A 15 -25.89 28.65 -44.81
C ALA A 15 -24.58 27.83 -44.92
N LEU A 16 -23.90 27.53 -43.80
CA LEU A 16 -22.65 26.79 -43.76
C LEU A 16 -22.83 25.30 -43.43
N GLU A 17 -23.88 24.94 -42.68
CA GLU A 17 -24.14 23.56 -42.27
C GLU A 17 -25.56 23.15 -42.69
N GLU A 18 -25.67 22.38 -43.78
CA GLU A 18 -26.94 21.88 -44.31
C GLU A 18 -27.71 21.04 -43.28
N GLY A 19 -28.73 21.63 -42.65
CA GLY A 19 -29.91 20.89 -42.14
C GLY A 19 -29.88 20.32 -40.73
N THR A 20 -29.06 20.81 -39.79
CA THR A 20 -29.24 20.48 -38.36
C THR A 20 -29.97 21.60 -37.61
N PRO A 21 -30.98 21.29 -36.75
CA PRO A 21 -31.65 22.30 -35.96
C PRO A 21 -30.66 22.88 -34.95
N HIS A 22 -30.22 24.11 -35.21
CA HIS A 22 -29.18 24.75 -34.41
C HIS A 22 -29.75 25.11 -33.04
N VAL A 23 -29.41 24.34 -32.00
CA VAL A 23 -29.55 24.83 -30.62
C VAL A 23 -28.60 26.03 -30.52
N SER A 24 -29.16 27.22 -30.35
CA SER A 24 -28.38 28.46 -30.22
C SER A 24 -27.45 28.34 -29.01
N ILE A 25 -26.21 28.82 -29.15
CA ILE A 25 -25.22 28.94 -28.05
C ILE A 25 -25.88 29.56 -26.82
N ASP A 26 -26.77 30.52 -27.02
CA ASP A 26 -27.48 31.22 -25.95
C ASP A 26 -28.50 30.32 -25.23
N THR A 27 -29.24 29.48 -25.96
CA THR A 27 -30.18 28.51 -25.37
C THR A 27 -29.42 27.49 -24.52
N ARG A 28 -28.32 26.96 -25.05
CA ARG A 28 -27.52 25.97 -24.34
C ARG A 28 -26.79 26.55 -23.14
N THR A 29 -26.35 27.81 -23.23
CA THR A 29 -25.79 28.56 -22.09
C THR A 29 -26.79 28.68 -20.94
N VAL A 30 -28.07 28.96 -21.22
CA VAL A 30 -29.12 29.01 -20.20
C VAL A 30 -29.33 27.64 -19.55
N GLU A 31 -29.36 26.57 -20.35
CA GLU A 31 -29.50 25.21 -19.84
C GLU A 31 -28.33 24.82 -18.93
N TRP A 32 -27.08 25.09 -19.34
CA TRP A 32 -25.90 24.81 -18.51
C TRP A 32 -25.91 25.60 -17.21
N ASN A 33 -26.28 26.89 -17.25
CA ASN A 33 -26.35 27.73 -16.06
C ASN A 33 -27.37 27.22 -15.03
N ASN A 34 -28.43 26.57 -15.48
CA ASN A 34 -29.49 26.04 -14.63
C ASN A 34 -29.22 24.61 -14.13
N GLN A 35 -28.16 23.94 -14.58
CA GLN A 35 -27.81 22.62 -14.06
C GLN A 35 -27.34 22.71 -12.61
N VAL A 36 -27.85 21.79 -11.79
CA VAL A 36 -27.43 21.60 -10.39
C VAL A 36 -25.98 21.14 -10.36
N PHE A 37 -25.14 21.83 -9.59
CA PHE A 37 -23.69 21.63 -9.51
C PHE A 37 -23.29 20.18 -9.26
N ALA A 38 -23.96 19.52 -8.31
CA ALA A 38 -23.68 18.14 -7.92
C ALA A 38 -23.88 17.11 -9.05
N THR A 39 -24.75 17.40 -10.02
CA THR A 39 -25.12 16.48 -11.11
C THR A 39 -24.60 16.92 -12.48
N VAL A 40 -23.83 18.00 -12.57
CA VAL A 40 -23.29 18.51 -13.84
C VAL A 40 -22.49 17.42 -14.56
N ASP A 41 -22.82 17.17 -15.82
CA ASP A 41 -22.01 16.32 -16.70
C ASP A 41 -20.93 17.17 -17.38
N VAL A 42 -19.76 17.22 -16.73
CA VAL A 42 -18.63 18.03 -17.20
C VAL A 42 -18.10 17.53 -18.55
N GLU A 43 -18.15 16.23 -18.82
CA GLU A 43 -17.62 15.65 -20.07
C GLU A 43 -18.48 16.04 -21.27
N SER A 44 -19.80 15.92 -21.12
CA SER A 44 -20.77 16.32 -22.15
C SER A 44 -20.68 17.82 -22.45
N ILE A 45 -20.71 18.67 -21.42
CA ILE A 45 -20.60 20.11 -21.59
C ILE A 45 -19.26 20.50 -22.23
N SER A 46 -18.15 19.86 -21.84
CA SER A 46 -16.83 20.15 -22.43
C SER A 46 -16.76 19.87 -23.93
N LYS A 47 -17.40 18.78 -24.40
CA LYS A 47 -17.49 18.45 -25.83
C LYS A 47 -18.28 19.49 -26.60
N GLU A 48 -19.42 19.91 -26.05
CA GLU A 48 -20.25 20.94 -26.66
C GLU A 48 -19.58 22.33 -26.66
N VAL A 49 -18.96 22.73 -25.55
CA VAL A 49 -18.16 23.96 -25.43
C VAL A 49 -17.04 23.98 -26.49
N ALA A 50 -16.37 22.86 -26.74
CA ALA A 50 -15.35 22.77 -27.78
C ALA A 50 -15.92 22.97 -29.20
N ASN A 51 -17.10 22.43 -29.47
CA ASN A 51 -17.80 22.63 -30.74
C ASN A 51 -18.24 24.08 -30.91
N PHE A 52 -18.89 24.66 -29.90
CA PHE A 52 -19.32 26.06 -29.95
C PHE A 52 -18.14 27.05 -30.00
N ASN A 53 -16.98 26.70 -29.47
CA ASN A 53 -15.78 27.53 -29.61
C ASN A 53 -15.32 27.60 -31.07
N LYS A 54 -15.38 26.48 -31.81
CA LYS A 54 -15.08 26.46 -33.25
C LYS A 54 -16.05 27.35 -34.02
N ILE A 55 -17.35 27.22 -33.73
CA ILE A 55 -18.41 28.02 -34.34
C ILE A 55 -18.20 29.51 -34.07
N ALA A 56 -18.03 29.90 -32.80
CA ALA A 56 -17.79 31.29 -32.41
C ALA A 56 -16.55 31.88 -33.09
N THR A 57 -15.46 31.11 -33.18
CA THR A 57 -14.21 31.55 -33.85
C THR A 57 -14.39 31.70 -35.36
N GLN A 58 -15.11 30.80 -36.01
CA GLN A 58 -15.39 30.88 -37.46
C GLN A 58 -16.33 32.05 -37.78
N SER A 59 -17.40 32.23 -37.00
CA SER A 59 -18.32 33.36 -37.16
C SER A 59 -17.64 34.70 -36.91
N ALA A 60 -16.75 34.80 -35.91
CA ALA A 60 -15.99 36.03 -35.64
C ALA A 60 -15.03 36.39 -36.77
N LYS A 61 -14.46 35.38 -37.47
CA LYS A 61 -13.63 35.60 -38.66
C LYS A 61 -14.44 36.04 -39.87
N ALA A 62 -15.61 35.45 -40.07
CA ALA A 62 -16.49 35.77 -41.20
C ALA A 62 -17.18 37.12 -41.05
N MET A 63 -17.44 37.57 -39.81
CA MET A 63 -18.09 38.84 -39.50
C MET A 63 -17.31 39.60 -38.40
N PRO A 64 -16.20 40.29 -38.76
CA PRO A 64 -15.33 40.99 -37.80
C PRO A 64 -16.03 42.14 -37.06
N ASP A 65 -16.98 42.80 -37.73
CA ASP A 65 -17.71 43.97 -37.22
C ASP A 65 -18.92 43.58 -36.35
N ASN A 66 -19.28 42.30 -36.30
CA ASN A 66 -20.41 41.82 -35.50
C ASN A 66 -19.94 41.47 -34.07
N GLU A 67 -20.64 42.00 -33.07
CA GLU A 67 -20.34 41.77 -31.65
C GLU A 67 -20.89 40.43 -31.12
N VAL A 68 -21.88 39.82 -31.80
CA VAL A 68 -22.49 38.54 -31.35
C VAL A 68 -21.45 37.41 -31.30
N PRO A 69 -20.64 37.17 -32.35
CA PRO A 69 -19.63 36.10 -32.30
C PRO A 69 -18.54 36.36 -31.24
N LYS A 70 -18.23 37.64 -30.97
CA LYS A 70 -17.27 38.01 -29.92
C LYS A 70 -17.83 37.67 -28.53
N GLN A 71 -19.11 37.96 -28.29
CA GLN A 71 -19.80 37.61 -27.05
C GLN A 71 -19.92 36.09 -26.87
N TRP A 72 -20.28 35.35 -27.92
CA TRP A 72 -20.29 33.89 -27.88
C TRP A 72 -18.90 33.33 -27.56
N GLY A 73 -17.84 33.87 -28.17
CA GLY A 73 -16.48 33.50 -27.84
C GLY A 73 -16.14 33.72 -26.36
N ALA A 74 -16.54 34.86 -25.79
CA ALA A 74 -16.33 35.17 -24.38
C ALA A 74 -17.09 34.21 -23.44
N THR A 75 -18.37 33.95 -23.72
CA THR A 75 -19.21 33.01 -22.96
C THR A 75 -18.63 31.60 -22.98
N VAL A 76 -18.30 31.09 -24.18
CA VAL A 76 -17.74 29.75 -24.34
C VAL A 76 -16.38 29.63 -23.64
N LEU A 77 -15.56 30.69 -23.66
CA LEU A 77 -14.29 30.74 -22.94
C LEU A 77 -14.50 30.71 -21.41
N GLN A 78 -15.52 31.42 -20.90
CA GLN A 78 -15.87 31.38 -19.48
C GLN A 78 -16.21 29.95 -19.03
N PHE A 79 -17.10 29.26 -19.74
CA PHE A 79 -17.42 27.86 -19.46
C PHE A 79 -16.20 26.93 -19.55
N LYS A 80 -15.37 27.13 -20.57
CA LYS A 80 -14.14 26.34 -20.74
C LYS A 80 -13.19 26.47 -19.54
N ASN A 81 -13.13 27.65 -18.92
CA ASN A 81 -12.28 27.90 -17.76
C ASN A 81 -12.94 27.43 -16.44
N THR A 82 -14.27 27.46 -16.32
CA THR A 82 -14.96 27.07 -15.09
C THR A 82 -15.16 25.57 -14.97
N LEU A 83 -15.30 24.83 -16.08
CA LEU A 83 -15.53 23.37 -16.04
C LEU A 83 -14.41 22.57 -15.34
N PRO A 84 -13.10 22.85 -15.53
CA PRO A 84 -12.05 22.21 -14.75
C PRO A 84 -12.18 22.46 -13.24
N VAL A 85 -12.70 23.62 -12.84
CA VAL A 85 -12.93 23.94 -11.42
C VAL A 85 -14.08 23.11 -10.86
N VAL A 86 -15.15 22.88 -11.63
CA VAL A 86 -16.24 21.97 -11.25
C VAL A 86 -15.69 20.57 -10.94
N VAL A 87 -14.81 20.05 -11.80
CA VAL A 87 -14.16 18.74 -11.59
C VAL A 87 -13.30 18.77 -10.33
N ALA A 88 -12.49 19.82 -10.16
CA ALA A 88 -11.58 19.95 -9.03
C ALA A 88 -12.32 20.01 -7.69
N LEU A 89 -13.46 20.71 -7.63
CA LEU A 89 -14.30 20.84 -6.44
C LEU A 89 -15.08 19.57 -6.11
N ARG A 90 -15.48 18.80 -7.13
CA ARG A 90 -16.16 17.51 -6.98
C ARG A 90 -15.20 16.33 -6.76
N ASN A 91 -13.91 16.62 -6.57
CA ASN A 91 -12.91 15.59 -6.32
C ASN A 91 -13.14 14.92 -4.96
N LYS A 92 -13.44 13.62 -4.98
CA LYS A 92 -13.69 12.79 -3.79
C LYS A 92 -12.46 12.63 -2.89
N ALA A 93 -11.27 12.93 -3.40
CA ALA A 93 -10.04 12.90 -2.62
C ALA A 93 -9.91 14.08 -1.64
N LEU A 94 -10.70 15.15 -1.83
CA LEU A 94 -10.68 16.29 -0.94
C LEU A 94 -11.23 15.89 0.44
N LYS A 95 -10.39 15.98 1.47
CA LYS A 95 -10.81 15.74 2.86
C LYS A 95 -11.71 16.88 3.35
N PRO A 96 -12.59 16.67 4.35
CA PRO A 96 -13.50 17.71 4.87
C PRO A 96 -12.81 19.03 5.25
N ARG A 97 -11.59 18.95 5.80
CA ARG A 97 -10.77 20.14 6.12
C ARG A 97 -10.31 20.92 4.88
N GLN A 98 -9.91 20.21 3.81
CA GLN A 98 -9.50 20.83 2.54
C GLN A 98 -10.73 21.37 1.80
N GLN A 99 -11.85 20.64 1.81
CA GLN A 99 -13.14 21.10 1.27
C GLN A 99 -13.58 22.39 1.96
N GLY A 100 -13.59 22.43 3.28
CA GLY A 100 -13.93 23.64 4.04
C GLY A 100 -13.01 24.82 3.72
N TRP A 101 -11.69 24.60 3.55
CA TRP A 101 -10.77 25.67 3.13
C TRP A 101 -11.05 26.17 1.71
N VAL A 102 -11.26 25.26 0.75
CA VAL A 102 -11.57 25.64 -0.64
C VAL A 102 -12.89 26.41 -0.70
N ILE A 103 -13.91 25.94 0.01
CA ILE A 103 -15.23 26.58 0.12
C ILE A 103 -15.11 27.97 0.76
N THR A 104 -14.42 28.08 1.90
CA THR A 104 -14.22 29.35 2.60
C THR A 104 -13.39 30.35 1.78
N SER A 105 -12.36 29.87 1.09
CA SER A 105 -11.49 30.71 0.25
C SER A 105 -12.17 31.18 -1.03
N LEU A 106 -13.17 30.44 -1.50
CA LEU A 106 -13.92 30.76 -2.71
C LEU A 106 -14.97 31.83 -2.50
N ILE A 107 -15.72 31.79 -1.40
CA ILE A 107 -16.94 32.58 -1.25
C ILE A 107 -17.04 33.33 0.09
N GLY A 108 -16.23 33.01 1.09
CA GLY A 108 -16.32 33.62 2.43
C GLY A 108 -17.58 33.21 3.22
N GLU A 109 -18.38 32.28 2.69
CA GLU A 109 -19.53 31.66 3.35
C GLU A 109 -19.44 30.13 3.23
N ASP A 110 -20.13 29.43 4.15
CA ASP A 110 -20.21 27.96 4.19
C ASP A 110 -21.17 27.49 3.09
N LEU A 111 -20.63 27.15 1.92
CA LEU A 111 -21.42 26.64 0.79
C LEU A 111 -21.52 25.13 0.84
N ASP A 112 -22.76 24.67 0.97
CA ASP A 112 -23.11 23.27 0.75
C ASP A 112 -23.12 22.97 -0.76
N LEU A 113 -22.08 22.27 -1.22
CA LEU A 113 -21.93 21.86 -2.62
C LEU A 113 -22.95 20.80 -3.05
N ASP A 114 -23.59 20.13 -2.09
CA ASP A 114 -24.63 19.13 -2.33
C ASP A 114 -26.04 19.75 -2.31
N ASN A 115 -26.15 21.07 -2.11
CA ASN A 115 -27.42 21.78 -2.16
C ASN A 115 -28.04 21.75 -3.57
N GLU A 116 -29.29 21.31 -3.66
CA GLU A 116 -30.07 21.23 -4.90
C GLU A 116 -30.31 22.61 -5.56
N GLU A 117 -30.21 23.69 -4.80
CA GLU A 117 -30.33 25.07 -5.31
C GLU A 117 -28.99 25.65 -5.81
N PHE A 118 -27.87 24.96 -5.60
CA PHE A 118 -26.56 25.42 -6.05
C PHE A 118 -26.34 25.03 -7.52
N THR A 119 -26.45 26.01 -8.41
CA THR A 119 -26.33 25.81 -9.87
C THR A 119 -24.97 26.25 -10.41
N LEU A 120 -24.61 25.74 -11.60
CA LEU A 120 -23.39 26.14 -12.30
C LEU A 120 -23.34 27.65 -12.56
N GLY A 121 -24.47 28.28 -12.90
CA GLY A 121 -24.57 29.73 -13.09
C GLY A 121 -24.28 30.52 -11.82
N LYS A 122 -24.76 30.04 -10.66
CA LYS A 122 -24.48 30.66 -9.35
C LYS A 122 -23.00 30.59 -9.02
N MET A 123 -22.37 29.43 -9.26
CA MET A 123 -20.91 29.27 -9.12
C MET A 123 -20.12 30.23 -10.02
N MET A 124 -20.49 30.36 -11.30
CA MET A 124 -19.79 31.27 -12.21
C MET A 124 -19.97 32.75 -11.82
N SER A 125 -21.12 33.13 -11.28
CA SER A 125 -21.36 34.49 -10.78
C SER A 125 -20.51 34.86 -9.56
N MET A 126 -19.99 33.85 -8.84
CA MET A 126 -19.13 34.03 -7.67
C MET A 126 -17.65 34.25 -8.02
N GLY A 127 -17.29 34.30 -9.31
CA GLY A 127 -15.91 34.61 -9.72
C GLY A 127 -14.89 33.50 -9.44
N VAL A 128 -15.35 32.25 -9.44
CA VAL A 128 -14.53 31.05 -9.17
C VAL A 128 -13.36 30.87 -10.14
N ASP A 129 -13.44 31.50 -11.32
CA ASP A 129 -12.37 31.57 -12.31
C ASP A 129 -11.12 32.30 -11.79
N GLN A 130 -11.26 33.26 -10.88
CA GLN A 130 -10.13 34.00 -10.31
C GLN A 130 -9.25 33.15 -9.38
N HIS A 131 -9.81 32.08 -8.84
CA HIS A 131 -9.13 31.16 -7.93
C HIS A 131 -8.85 29.79 -8.57
N MET A 132 -9.06 29.67 -9.89
CA MET A 132 -8.92 28.43 -10.65
C MET A 132 -7.61 27.69 -10.37
N GLU A 133 -6.47 28.42 -10.44
CA GLU A 133 -5.14 27.83 -10.27
C GLU A 133 -4.98 27.21 -8.87
N THR A 134 -5.39 27.93 -7.82
CA THR A 134 -5.30 27.47 -6.43
C THR A 134 -6.20 26.27 -6.16
N ILE A 135 -7.43 26.28 -6.68
CA ILE A 135 -8.38 25.16 -6.48
C ILE A 135 -7.87 23.91 -7.19
N MET A 136 -7.37 24.06 -8.41
CA MET A 136 -6.78 22.97 -9.16
C MET A 136 -5.54 22.40 -8.47
N GLU A 137 -4.67 23.26 -7.93
CA GLU A 137 -3.49 22.82 -7.18
C GLU A 137 -3.89 22.02 -5.93
N VAL A 138 -4.84 22.51 -5.14
CA VAL A 138 -5.30 21.81 -3.93
C VAL A 138 -6.00 20.50 -4.27
N SER A 139 -6.84 20.48 -5.30
CA SER A 139 -7.49 19.25 -5.77
C SER A 139 -6.48 18.24 -6.29
N GLY A 140 -5.49 18.68 -7.08
CA GLY A 140 -4.41 17.82 -7.57
C GLY A 140 -3.57 17.24 -6.44
N LYS A 141 -3.24 18.07 -5.43
CA LYS A 141 -2.56 17.63 -4.21
C LYS A 141 -3.37 16.58 -3.45
N ALA A 142 -4.67 16.80 -3.28
CA ALA A 142 -5.54 15.86 -2.58
C ALA A 142 -5.62 14.50 -3.29
N THR A 143 -5.74 14.49 -4.63
CA THR A 143 -5.69 13.25 -5.43
C THR A 143 -4.38 12.50 -5.22
N ALA A 144 -3.25 13.22 -5.25
CA ALA A 144 -1.95 12.61 -5.05
C ALA A 144 -1.80 12.03 -3.63
N GLU A 145 -2.22 12.78 -2.60
CA GLU A 145 -2.24 12.31 -1.20
C GLU A 145 -3.10 11.05 -1.03
N LEU A 146 -4.31 11.01 -1.61
CA LEU A 146 -5.19 9.84 -1.54
C LEU A 146 -4.55 8.60 -2.18
N SER A 147 -3.93 8.75 -3.35
CA SER A 147 -3.27 7.63 -4.02
C SER A 147 -2.14 7.02 -3.18
N LEU A 148 -1.40 7.82 -2.42
CA LEU A 148 -0.37 7.34 -1.49
C LEU A 148 -1.00 6.62 -0.29
N GLU A 149 -2.10 7.15 0.26
CA GLU A 149 -2.85 6.52 1.34
C GLU A 149 -3.40 5.15 0.92
N GLU A 150 -3.90 5.02 -0.30
CA GLU A 150 -4.35 3.75 -0.86
C GLU A 150 -3.20 2.74 -1.00
N MET A 151 -2.02 3.18 -1.47
CA MET A 151 -0.83 2.31 -1.55
C MET A 151 -0.40 1.83 -0.15
N LEU A 152 -0.34 2.73 0.83
CA LEU A 152 -0.01 2.39 2.21
C LEU A 152 -1.02 1.39 2.79
N ASN A 153 -2.32 1.62 2.61
CA ASN A 153 -3.37 0.74 3.10
C ASN A 153 -3.35 -0.65 2.45
N LYS A 154 -2.93 -0.76 1.18
CA LYS A 154 -2.70 -2.07 0.55
C LYS A 154 -1.61 -2.85 1.26
N VAL A 155 -0.48 -2.20 1.57
CA VAL A 155 0.61 -2.83 2.33
C VAL A 155 0.12 -3.28 3.70
N LYS A 156 -0.58 -2.41 4.46
CA LYS A 156 -1.16 -2.79 5.76
C LYS A 156 -2.01 -4.05 5.67
N LYS A 157 -2.92 -4.11 4.69
CA LYS A 157 -3.81 -5.26 4.48
C LYS A 157 -3.05 -6.54 4.14
N THR A 158 -2.02 -6.46 3.28
CA THR A 158 -1.18 -7.62 2.98
C THR A 158 -0.60 -8.23 4.26
N TRP A 159 -0.17 -7.40 5.21
CA TRP A 159 0.45 -7.84 6.46
C TRP A 159 -0.53 -8.15 7.61
N GLU A 160 -1.82 -7.87 7.44
CA GLU A 160 -2.86 -8.25 8.42
C GLU A 160 -3.09 -9.77 8.43
N ASP A 161 -3.07 -10.39 7.25
CA ASP A 161 -3.38 -11.81 7.04
C ASP A 161 -2.14 -12.67 6.73
N LEU A 162 -0.94 -12.07 6.71
CA LEU A 162 0.29 -12.79 6.36
C LEU A 162 0.85 -13.53 7.56
N GLU A 163 1.08 -14.83 7.39
CA GLU A 163 1.33 -15.71 8.52
C GLU A 163 2.56 -16.62 8.34
N LEU A 164 3.33 -16.81 9.42
CA LEU A 164 4.48 -17.72 9.41
C LEU A 164 4.02 -19.18 9.46
N VAL A 165 4.48 -19.98 8.49
CA VAL A 165 4.27 -21.43 8.51
C VAL A 165 5.23 -22.06 9.50
N VAL A 166 4.70 -22.84 10.44
CA VAL A 166 5.48 -23.54 11.47
C VAL A 166 5.18 -25.04 11.40
N ASN A 167 6.23 -25.85 11.27
CA ASN A 167 6.13 -27.29 11.09
C ASN A 167 6.81 -28.04 12.24
N PRO A 168 6.28 -29.20 12.67
CA PRO A 168 7.00 -30.09 13.59
C PRO A 168 8.36 -30.53 13.02
N TYR A 169 9.36 -30.62 13.89
CA TYR A 169 10.69 -31.10 13.55
C TYR A 169 10.87 -32.58 13.90
N LYS A 170 11.14 -33.41 12.89
CA LYS A 170 11.21 -34.88 13.01
C LYS A 170 9.92 -35.45 13.64
N ASP A 171 9.99 -36.57 14.36
CA ASP A 171 8.86 -37.16 15.08
C ASP A 171 8.59 -36.51 16.46
N SER A 172 9.16 -35.32 16.72
CA SER A 172 9.03 -34.65 18.02
C SER A 172 7.75 -33.80 18.09
N LYS A 173 6.92 -34.05 19.10
CA LYS A 173 5.64 -33.34 19.29
C LYS A 173 5.76 -31.90 19.80
N ASP A 174 6.89 -31.54 20.40
CA ASP A 174 7.09 -30.24 21.08
C ASP A 174 8.23 -29.42 20.46
N VAL A 175 8.63 -29.73 19.22
CA VAL A 175 9.75 -29.08 18.53
C VAL A 175 9.27 -28.65 17.17
N PHE A 176 9.49 -27.37 16.85
CA PHE A 176 9.00 -26.79 15.62
C PHE A 176 10.11 -26.02 14.90
N ILE A 177 9.94 -25.88 13.59
CA ILE A 177 10.79 -25.09 12.69
C ILE A 177 9.89 -24.25 11.77
N LEU A 178 10.42 -23.15 11.26
CA LEU A 178 9.78 -22.41 10.17
C LEU A 178 9.74 -23.29 8.92
N GLY A 179 8.56 -23.31 8.28
CA GLY A 179 8.31 -23.94 7.00
C GLY A 179 8.70 -23.05 5.83
N SER A 180 7.89 -23.08 4.75
CA SER A 180 8.11 -22.19 3.60
C SER A 180 7.90 -20.74 4.00
N ILE A 181 8.78 -19.87 3.52
CA ILE A 181 8.77 -18.42 3.72
C ILE A 181 8.67 -17.65 2.39
N GLU A 182 8.57 -18.34 1.26
CA GLU A 182 8.66 -17.74 -0.07
C GLU A 182 7.62 -16.60 -0.23
N ASP A 183 6.36 -16.87 0.09
CA ASP A 183 5.28 -15.88 0.03
C ASP A 183 5.55 -14.66 0.93
N ILE A 184 6.15 -14.89 2.10
CA ILE A 184 6.48 -13.82 3.06
C ILE A 184 7.61 -12.96 2.52
N THR A 185 8.64 -13.58 1.94
CA THR A 185 9.78 -12.85 1.36
C THR A 185 9.35 -12.00 0.17
N VAL A 186 8.50 -12.52 -0.72
CA VAL A 186 7.94 -11.77 -1.85
C VAL A 186 7.08 -10.60 -1.34
N ALA A 187 6.18 -10.85 -0.39
CA ALA A 187 5.35 -9.80 0.19
C ALA A 187 6.18 -8.71 0.86
N LEU A 188 7.29 -9.06 1.49
CA LEU A 188 8.23 -8.13 2.13
C LEU A 188 8.97 -7.26 1.13
N GLU A 189 9.53 -7.84 0.07
CA GLU A 189 10.22 -7.09 -0.97
C GLU A 189 9.27 -6.10 -1.66
N ASP A 190 8.08 -6.55 -2.06
CA ASP A 190 7.05 -5.71 -2.68
C ASP A 190 6.62 -4.56 -1.75
N SER A 191 6.47 -4.85 -0.46
CA SER A 191 6.11 -3.86 0.55
C SER A 191 7.21 -2.81 0.75
N LEU A 192 8.48 -3.21 0.79
CA LEU A 192 9.63 -2.31 0.93
C LEU A 192 9.79 -1.38 -0.28
N VAL A 193 9.59 -1.90 -1.50
CA VAL A 193 9.57 -1.09 -2.73
C VAL A 193 8.42 -0.08 -2.70
N THR A 194 7.23 -0.51 -2.28
CA THR A 194 6.07 0.36 -2.14
C THR A 194 6.31 1.45 -1.09
N MET A 195 6.86 1.12 0.08
CA MET A 195 7.21 2.09 1.11
C MET A 195 8.23 3.12 0.61
N SER A 196 9.26 2.68 -0.13
CA SER A 196 10.26 3.57 -0.72
C SER A 196 9.64 4.53 -1.75
N THR A 197 8.70 4.04 -2.55
CA THR A 197 7.96 4.84 -3.53
C THR A 197 7.12 5.91 -2.84
N ILE A 198 6.41 5.55 -1.76
CA ILE A 198 5.60 6.49 -0.99
C ILE A 198 6.49 7.53 -0.31
N ALA A 199 7.58 7.10 0.33
CA ALA A 199 8.53 7.97 1.04
C ALA A 199 9.21 9.00 0.11
N GLY A 200 9.49 8.61 -1.14
CA GLY A 200 10.06 9.50 -2.16
C GLY A 200 9.09 10.54 -2.72
N SER A 201 7.79 10.43 -2.44
CA SER A 201 6.79 11.36 -2.98
C SER A 201 6.80 12.70 -2.24
N ARG A 202 6.69 13.80 -3.00
CA ARG A 202 6.52 15.16 -2.43
C ARG A 202 5.23 15.33 -1.62
N PHE A 203 4.25 14.45 -1.85
CA PHE A 203 2.93 14.50 -1.21
C PHE A 203 2.83 13.62 0.05
N VAL A 204 3.93 12.99 0.49
CA VAL A 204 3.95 12.09 1.65
C VAL A 204 3.71 12.80 2.99
N GLY A 205 3.84 14.13 3.04
CA GLY A 205 3.82 14.94 4.26
C GLY A 205 2.79 14.51 5.33
N PRO A 206 1.50 14.35 4.99
CA PRO A 206 0.46 13.97 5.95
C PRO A 206 0.64 12.59 6.59
N ILE A 207 1.21 11.62 5.86
CA ILE A 207 1.35 10.22 6.28
C ILE A 207 2.79 9.83 6.60
N ARG A 208 3.75 10.76 6.51
CA ARG A 208 5.19 10.49 6.63
C ARG A 208 5.55 9.70 7.90
N GLY A 209 5.01 10.10 9.04
CA GLY A 209 5.31 9.42 10.30
C GLY A 209 4.86 7.96 10.31
N GLU A 210 3.73 7.65 9.67
CA GLU A 210 3.24 6.27 9.56
C GLU A 210 4.08 5.46 8.56
N VAL A 211 4.44 6.05 7.42
CA VAL A 211 5.31 5.40 6.42
C VAL A 211 6.69 5.07 7.00
N GLU A 212 7.30 6.01 7.72
CA GLU A 212 8.59 5.81 8.37
C GLU A 212 8.53 4.71 9.44
N GLN A 213 7.42 4.64 10.20
CA GLN A 213 7.23 3.58 11.18
C GLN A 213 7.10 2.21 10.52
N TRP A 214 6.24 2.09 9.50
CA TRP A 214 6.09 0.85 8.74
C TRP A 214 7.40 0.41 8.08
N GLN A 215 8.17 1.36 7.52
CA GLN A 215 9.46 1.04 6.93
C GLN A 215 10.43 0.48 7.98
N LYS A 216 10.49 1.06 9.19
CA LYS A 216 11.29 0.54 10.30
C LYS A 216 10.86 -0.86 10.71
N ASP A 217 9.55 -1.09 10.84
CA ASP A 217 9.00 -2.38 11.27
C ASP A 217 9.26 -3.48 10.24
N LEU A 218 9.15 -3.17 8.94
CA LEU A 218 9.46 -4.10 7.85
C LEU A 218 10.96 -4.41 7.74
N MET A 219 11.83 -3.41 7.92
CA MET A 219 13.28 -3.64 7.96
C MET A 219 13.69 -4.49 9.18
N LEU A 220 13.10 -4.21 10.35
CA LEU A 220 13.33 -5.02 11.55
C LEU A 220 12.85 -6.45 11.35
N PHE A 221 11.69 -6.63 10.71
CA PHE A 221 11.18 -7.94 10.33
C PHE A 221 12.15 -8.69 9.42
N GLN A 222 12.66 -8.03 8.38
CA GLN A 222 13.64 -8.60 7.45
C GLN A 222 14.88 -9.10 8.19
N GLU A 223 15.54 -8.23 8.96
CA GLU A 223 16.74 -8.60 9.71
C GLU A 223 16.48 -9.75 10.69
N THR A 224 15.30 -9.76 11.33
CA THR A 224 14.94 -10.82 12.27
C THR A 224 14.68 -12.13 11.55
N LEU A 225 14.00 -12.12 10.41
CA LEU A 225 13.72 -13.32 9.63
C LEU A 225 15.01 -13.95 9.10
N ASP A 226 15.94 -13.14 8.59
CA ASP A 226 17.23 -13.61 8.08
C ASP A 226 18.06 -14.31 9.17
N GLU A 227 18.11 -13.72 10.37
CA GLU A 227 18.82 -14.34 11.49
C GLU A 227 18.08 -15.55 12.07
N TRP A 228 16.75 -15.51 12.08
CA TRP A 228 15.95 -16.66 12.50
C TRP A 228 16.24 -17.88 11.61
N LEU A 229 16.30 -17.71 10.29
CA LEU A 229 16.62 -18.79 9.35
C LEU A 229 18.06 -19.28 9.49
N THR A 230 18.99 -18.37 9.78
CA THR A 230 20.39 -18.73 10.05
C THR A 230 20.51 -19.58 11.31
N VAL A 231 19.86 -19.15 12.40
CA VAL A 231 19.77 -19.93 13.64
C VAL A 231 19.11 -21.28 13.39
N GLN A 232 18.00 -21.32 12.64
CA GLN A 232 17.32 -22.58 12.31
C GLN A 232 18.26 -23.59 11.64
N ARG A 233 18.95 -23.16 10.58
CA ARG A 233 19.87 -23.99 9.81
C ARG A 233 21.00 -24.53 10.69
N ASN A 234 21.64 -23.63 11.45
CA ASN A 234 22.77 -23.98 12.31
C ASN A 234 22.32 -24.87 13.48
N TRP A 235 21.17 -24.59 14.08
CA TRP A 235 20.58 -25.39 15.16
C TRP A 235 20.21 -26.79 14.67
N MET A 236 19.58 -26.95 13.49
CA MET A 236 19.24 -28.26 12.93
C MET A 236 20.47 -29.13 12.68
N TYR A 237 21.57 -28.53 12.22
CA TYR A 237 22.84 -29.23 12.02
C TYR A 237 23.47 -29.67 13.36
N LEU A 238 23.50 -28.78 14.34
CA LEU A 238 24.10 -29.10 15.64
C LEU A 238 23.22 -30.03 16.49
N GLU A 239 21.90 -30.01 16.32
CA GLU A 239 20.97 -30.89 17.02
C GLU A 239 21.18 -32.35 16.63
N SER A 240 21.43 -32.65 15.35
CA SER A 240 21.70 -34.03 14.91
C SER A 240 22.99 -34.60 15.51
N ILE A 241 23.96 -33.73 15.82
CA ILE A 241 25.29 -34.10 16.33
C ILE A 241 25.28 -34.21 17.85
N PHE A 242 24.84 -33.15 18.54
CA PHE A 242 24.82 -33.11 20.01
C PHE A 242 23.66 -33.91 20.61
N GLY A 243 22.63 -34.23 19.83
CA GLY A 243 21.52 -35.10 20.23
C GLY A 243 21.91 -36.57 20.40
N ALA A 244 22.93 -37.06 19.67
CA ALA A 244 23.36 -38.46 19.68
C ALA A 244 24.20 -38.88 20.91
N GLY A 245 24.54 -37.95 21.81
CA GLY A 245 25.08 -38.24 23.15
C GLY A 245 26.58 -38.54 23.25
N ASP A 246 27.25 -39.01 22.20
CA ASP A 246 28.69 -39.37 22.28
C ASP A 246 29.63 -38.18 22.06
N ILE A 247 29.34 -37.31 21.08
CA ILE A 247 30.07 -36.04 20.90
C ILE A 247 29.94 -35.13 22.13
N LYS A 248 28.80 -35.21 22.85
CA LYS A 248 28.53 -34.46 24.08
C LYS A 248 29.56 -34.75 25.19
N LYS A 249 30.12 -35.95 25.26
CA LYS A 249 31.17 -36.29 26.24
C LYS A 249 32.53 -35.70 25.87
N GLN A 250 32.78 -35.49 24.58
CA GLN A 250 34.05 -34.98 24.06
C GLN A 250 34.11 -33.45 24.11
N LEU A 251 32.96 -32.79 23.89
CA LEU A 251 32.81 -31.33 23.88
C LEU A 251 31.74 -30.88 24.90
N PRO A 252 32.00 -31.02 26.22
CA PRO A 252 31.01 -30.74 27.25
C PRO A 252 30.67 -29.26 27.40
N THR A 253 31.64 -28.36 27.17
CA THR A 253 31.45 -26.91 27.26
C THR A 253 30.54 -26.42 26.13
N GLU A 254 30.81 -26.88 24.91
CA GLU A 254 30.07 -26.55 23.70
C GLU A 254 28.67 -27.17 23.76
N SER A 255 28.55 -28.39 24.28
CA SER A 255 27.24 -29.01 24.52
C SER A 255 26.40 -28.20 25.51
N ALA A 256 26.99 -27.68 26.59
CA ALA A 256 26.26 -26.83 27.54
C ALA A 256 25.72 -25.56 26.86
N LYS A 257 26.57 -24.87 26.07
CA LYS A 257 26.15 -23.70 25.29
C LYS A 257 25.04 -24.04 24.28
N PHE A 258 25.16 -25.16 23.58
CA PHE A 258 24.13 -25.61 22.64
C PHE A 258 22.79 -25.85 23.34
N MET A 259 22.78 -26.46 24.54
CA MET A 259 21.55 -26.72 25.30
C MET A 259 20.82 -25.43 25.71
N GLU A 260 21.55 -24.34 25.99
CA GLU A 260 20.95 -23.04 26.26
C GLU A 260 20.21 -22.51 25.03
N ILE A 261 20.86 -22.58 23.85
CA ILE A 261 20.26 -22.18 22.57
C ILE A 261 19.08 -23.09 22.20
N ASP A 262 19.19 -24.40 22.42
CA ASP A 262 18.13 -25.37 22.15
C ASP A 262 16.88 -25.08 23.01
N THR A 263 17.08 -24.75 24.29
CA THR A 263 15.98 -24.35 25.19
C THR A 263 15.31 -23.07 24.71
N MET A 264 16.11 -22.07 24.32
CA MET A 264 15.62 -20.82 23.74
C MET A 264 14.83 -21.09 22.44
N TRP A 265 15.41 -21.86 21.51
CA TRP A 265 14.80 -22.19 20.23
C TRP A 265 13.43 -22.84 20.40
N ARG A 266 13.36 -23.91 21.21
CA ARG A 266 12.10 -24.60 21.50
C ARG A 266 11.06 -23.67 22.10
N HIS A 267 11.46 -22.79 23.02
CA HIS A 267 10.56 -21.82 23.62
C HIS A 267 10.01 -20.83 22.57
N ILE A 268 10.88 -20.23 21.76
CA ILE A 268 10.48 -19.26 20.74
C ILE A 268 9.59 -19.90 19.68
N MET A 269 9.95 -21.09 19.20
CA MET A 269 9.20 -21.79 18.16
C MET A 269 7.84 -22.28 18.66
N LYS A 270 7.75 -22.74 19.93
CA LYS A 270 6.47 -23.06 20.58
C LYS A 270 5.62 -21.83 20.84
N GLU A 271 6.22 -20.72 21.23
CA GLU A 271 5.50 -19.45 21.36
C GLU A 271 4.95 -18.98 20.00
N THR A 272 5.72 -19.16 18.93
CA THR A 272 5.32 -18.79 17.57
C THR A 272 4.19 -19.68 17.06
N SER A 273 4.23 -20.99 17.33
CA SER A 273 3.12 -21.90 16.99
C SER A 273 1.86 -21.65 17.83
N LEU A 274 1.98 -21.19 19.09
CA LEU A 274 0.84 -20.90 19.96
C LEU A 274 0.23 -19.51 19.75
N GLY A 275 1.05 -18.48 19.47
CA GLY A 275 0.59 -17.12 19.19
C GLY A 275 -0.27 -17.02 17.93
N CYS A 276 -0.12 -18.01 17.06
CA CYS A 276 -0.94 -18.33 15.92
C CYS A 276 -2.40 -18.67 16.30
N SER A 277 -2.61 -19.39 17.41
CA SER A 277 -3.91 -19.94 17.79
C SER A 277 -4.90 -18.90 18.33
N GLN A 278 -4.44 -17.70 18.71
CA GLN A 278 -5.32 -16.66 19.29
C GLN A 278 -5.99 -15.75 18.24
N VAL A 279 -5.47 -15.67 17.01
CA VAL A 279 -5.99 -14.76 15.98
C VAL A 279 -7.24 -15.31 15.28
N ALA A 280 -7.37 -16.65 15.20
CA ALA A 280 -8.55 -17.33 14.66
C ALA A 280 -9.85 -17.12 15.48
N SER A 281 -9.77 -16.55 16.70
CA SER A 281 -10.94 -16.35 17.58
C SER A 281 -11.61 -14.96 17.46
N ARG A 282 -11.12 -14.08 16.57
CA ARG A 282 -11.64 -12.70 16.43
C ARG A 282 -12.70 -12.48 15.35
N GLY A 283 -13.23 -13.55 14.78
CA GLY A 283 -14.38 -13.50 13.86
C GLY A 283 -15.56 -14.33 14.36
N THR A 284 -16.47 -13.70 15.10
CA THR A 284 -17.85 -14.13 15.38
C THR A 284 -18.12 -15.27 16.40
N VAL A 285 -18.52 -14.79 17.60
CA VAL A 285 -19.63 -15.22 18.49
C VAL A 285 -19.47 -16.40 19.45
N THR A 286 -19.70 -16.05 20.72
CA THR A 286 -20.18 -16.88 21.85
C THR A 286 -19.31 -18.02 22.36
N CYS A 287 -18.85 -17.80 23.59
CA CYS A 287 -19.14 -18.72 24.68
C CYS A 287 -20.55 -19.30 24.54
N PHE A 288 -20.69 -20.46 23.91
CA PHE A 288 -21.79 -21.37 24.17
C PHE A 288 -21.26 -22.79 24.22
N ALA A 289 -21.63 -23.41 25.33
CA ALA A 289 -21.29 -24.76 25.72
C ALA A 289 -21.75 -25.80 24.69
N LEU A 290 -21.05 -26.95 24.71
CA LEU A 290 -21.54 -28.27 24.29
C LEU A 290 -21.92 -28.43 22.81
N CYS A 291 -21.01 -28.97 21.98
CA CYS A 291 -21.38 -30.09 21.10
C CYS A 291 -20.15 -30.76 20.45
N HIS A 292 -20.21 -32.10 20.43
CA HIS A 292 -19.51 -33.00 19.52
C HIS A 292 -19.64 -32.54 18.06
N VAL A 293 -18.54 -32.24 17.36
CA VAL A 293 -18.32 -32.64 15.94
C VAL A 293 -16.82 -32.75 15.70
N SER A 294 -16.47 -33.79 14.95
CA SER A 294 -15.16 -34.27 14.53
C SER A 294 -14.11 -33.22 14.19
N ILE A 295 -12.92 -33.50 14.73
CA ILE A 295 -11.60 -32.96 14.37
C ILE A 295 -11.39 -33.06 12.86
N SER A 296 -11.19 -31.91 12.21
CA SER A 296 -10.52 -31.84 10.91
C SER A 296 -9.58 -30.64 10.91
N VAL A 297 -8.31 -30.97 11.18
CA VAL A 297 -7.06 -30.28 10.84
C VAL A 297 -7.23 -28.86 10.29
N THR A 298 -7.06 -27.84 11.14
CA THR A 298 -6.95 -26.44 10.71
C THR A 298 -5.50 -25.99 10.90
N HIS A 299 -4.86 -25.64 9.79
CA HIS A 299 -3.49 -25.14 9.73
C HIS A 299 -3.26 -23.99 10.73
N GLU A 300 -2.11 -24.06 11.40
CA GLU A 300 -1.63 -23.13 12.42
C GLU A 300 -0.91 -21.96 11.71
N TYR A 301 -1.46 -20.75 11.80
CA TYR A 301 -0.90 -19.54 11.23
C TYR A 301 -0.72 -18.41 12.29
N ALA A 302 0.45 -17.76 12.35
CA ALA A 302 0.73 -16.58 13.20
C ALA A 302 1.05 -15.33 12.36
N VAL A 303 0.44 -14.18 12.68
CA VAL A 303 0.76 -12.87 12.04
C VAL A 303 2.25 -12.60 12.06
N ALA A 304 2.88 -12.68 10.89
CA ALA A 304 4.32 -12.75 10.71
C ALA A 304 5.02 -11.54 11.34
N LEU A 305 4.51 -10.34 11.07
CA LEU A 305 5.10 -9.09 11.55
C LEU A 305 5.25 -9.07 13.07
N LYS A 306 4.22 -9.51 13.81
CA LYS A 306 4.22 -9.49 15.28
C LYS A 306 5.15 -10.51 15.89
N ALA A 307 5.36 -11.66 15.25
CA ALA A 307 6.23 -12.71 15.77
C ALA A 307 7.71 -12.28 15.76
N ALA A 308 8.12 -11.66 14.65
CA ALA A 308 9.49 -11.22 14.44
C ALA A 308 9.81 -9.85 15.05
N THR A 309 8.86 -8.90 15.12
CA THR A 309 9.12 -7.56 15.70
C THR A 309 9.01 -7.49 17.23
N LYS A 310 9.00 -8.63 17.94
CA LYS A 310 8.99 -8.63 19.41
C LYS A 310 10.27 -7.96 19.95
N PRO A 311 10.16 -7.09 20.98
CA PRO A 311 11.33 -6.43 21.56
C PRO A 311 12.40 -7.44 22.00
N GLY A 312 13.65 -7.22 21.59
CA GLY A 312 14.77 -8.10 21.92
C GLY A 312 14.88 -9.37 21.07
N ARG A 313 13.93 -9.65 20.16
CA ARG A 313 13.92 -10.89 19.37
C ARG A 313 15.13 -10.97 18.44
N LEU A 314 15.42 -9.88 17.74
CA LEU A 314 16.55 -9.79 16.82
C LEU A 314 17.88 -10.02 17.54
N GLU A 315 18.07 -9.36 18.69
CA GLU A 315 19.28 -9.47 19.50
C GLU A 315 19.46 -10.88 20.04
N LEU A 316 18.36 -11.54 20.45
CA LEU A 316 18.39 -12.94 20.86
C LEU A 316 18.85 -13.85 19.72
N PHE A 317 18.32 -13.69 18.50
CA PHE A 317 18.75 -14.49 17.36
C PHE A 317 20.18 -14.20 16.93
N LYS A 318 20.61 -12.93 16.92
CA LYS A 318 22.01 -12.56 16.63
C LYS A 318 22.98 -13.20 17.63
N ASN A 319 22.67 -13.15 18.92
CA ASN A 319 23.50 -13.78 19.96
C ASN A 319 23.51 -15.32 19.83
N ALA A 320 22.36 -15.92 19.51
CA ALA A 320 22.27 -17.36 19.28
C ALA A 320 23.08 -17.78 18.04
N SER A 321 22.98 -17.01 16.96
CA SER A 321 23.74 -17.20 15.71
C SER A 321 25.24 -17.20 15.99
N GLU A 322 25.75 -16.17 16.67
CA GLU A 322 27.17 -16.09 17.05
C GLU A 322 27.61 -17.27 17.93
N THR A 323 26.77 -17.68 18.88
CA THR A 323 27.09 -18.81 19.76
C THR A 323 27.11 -20.14 18.99
N LEU A 324 26.18 -20.35 18.04
CA LEU A 324 26.15 -21.53 17.18
C LEU A 324 27.38 -21.57 16.27
N ASP A 325 27.82 -20.44 15.72
CA ASP A 325 29.05 -20.35 14.90
C ASP A 325 30.29 -20.69 15.72
N GLN A 326 30.37 -20.21 16.98
CA GLN A 326 31.44 -20.60 17.89
C GLN A 326 31.45 -22.11 18.16
N ILE A 327 30.28 -22.72 18.34
CA ILE A 327 30.16 -24.18 18.55
C ILE A 327 30.61 -24.94 17.30
N GLN A 328 30.18 -24.51 16.10
CA GLN A 328 30.60 -25.12 14.84
C GLN A 328 32.11 -25.06 14.67
N LYS A 329 32.73 -23.92 14.93
CA LYS A 329 34.19 -23.79 14.87
C LYS A 329 34.92 -24.73 15.82
N GLN A 330 34.45 -24.85 17.07
CA GLN A 330 35.05 -25.78 18.04
C GLN A 330 34.86 -27.24 17.62
N LEU A 331 33.72 -27.57 17.01
CA LEU A 331 33.49 -28.90 16.46
C LEU A 331 34.45 -29.20 15.29
N GLU A 332 34.66 -28.25 14.38
CA GLU A 332 35.62 -28.38 13.28
C GLU A 332 37.05 -28.55 13.79
N ASP A 333 37.48 -27.74 14.75
CA ASP A 333 38.79 -27.85 15.40
C ASP A 333 38.98 -29.24 16.05
N TYR A 334 37.93 -29.76 16.70
CA TYR A 334 37.92 -31.11 17.26
C TYR A 334 38.05 -32.18 16.18
N LEU A 335 37.27 -32.11 15.10
CA LEU A 335 37.34 -33.07 13.99
C LEU A 335 38.71 -33.04 13.32
N LEU A 336 39.27 -31.85 13.10
CA LEU A 336 40.62 -31.68 12.56
C LEU A 336 41.68 -32.31 13.46
N SER A 337 41.55 -32.17 14.78
CA SER A 337 42.47 -32.83 15.74
C SER A 337 42.45 -34.36 15.59
N LYS A 338 41.29 -34.96 15.28
CA LYS A 338 41.16 -36.39 15.00
C LYS A 338 41.77 -36.77 13.65
N CYS A 339 41.62 -35.93 12.63
CA CYS A 339 42.27 -36.13 11.33
C CYS A 339 43.80 -36.10 11.43
N VAL A 340 44.36 -35.19 12.24
CA VAL A 340 45.81 -35.15 12.49
C VAL A 340 46.29 -36.42 13.20
N ALA A 341 45.51 -36.94 14.15
CA ALA A 341 45.84 -38.19 14.84
C ALA A 341 45.74 -39.43 13.92
N PHE A 342 44.80 -39.42 12.97
CA PHE A 342 44.58 -40.50 12.01
C PHE A 342 44.44 -39.94 10.58
N PRO A 343 45.55 -39.83 9.81
CA PRO A 343 45.57 -39.17 8.50
C PRO A 343 44.62 -39.74 7.44
N ARG A 344 44.06 -40.95 7.64
CA ARG A 344 43.04 -41.52 6.74
C ARG A 344 41.70 -40.79 6.83
N PHE A 345 41.41 -40.11 7.95
CA PHE A 345 40.17 -39.35 8.12
C PHE A 345 40.10 -38.10 7.23
N PHE A 346 41.21 -37.61 6.67
CA PHE A 346 41.20 -36.51 5.69
C PHE A 346 40.45 -36.84 4.39
N PHE A 347 40.18 -38.13 4.11
CA PHE A 347 39.43 -38.56 2.93
C PHE A 347 37.92 -38.66 3.15
N LEU A 348 37.45 -38.37 4.37
CA LEU A 348 36.05 -38.45 4.75
C LEU A 348 35.45 -37.04 4.84
N SER A 349 34.16 -36.94 4.54
CA SER A 349 33.38 -35.75 4.89
C SER A 349 33.20 -35.63 6.40
N ASN A 350 32.91 -34.42 6.89
CA ASN A 350 32.66 -34.20 8.32
C ASN A 350 31.50 -35.06 8.83
N ASP A 351 30.45 -35.26 8.03
CA ASP A 351 29.29 -36.08 8.41
C ASP A 351 29.66 -37.57 8.53
N GLU A 352 30.42 -38.12 7.59
CA GLU A 352 30.94 -39.51 7.68
C GLU A 352 31.90 -39.68 8.86
N LEU A 353 32.74 -38.68 9.11
CA LEU A 353 33.66 -38.69 10.24
C LEU A 353 32.90 -38.65 11.57
N LEU A 354 31.86 -37.83 11.68
CA LEU A 354 30.99 -37.75 12.84
C LEU A 354 30.25 -39.07 13.07
N GLU A 355 29.76 -39.71 12.02
CA GLU A 355 29.12 -41.03 12.10
C GLU A 355 30.09 -42.08 12.67
N ILE A 356 31.33 -42.13 12.17
CA ILE A 356 32.37 -43.05 12.67
C ILE A 356 32.76 -42.75 14.12
N LEU A 357 32.85 -41.47 14.50
CA LEU A 357 33.22 -41.06 15.86
C LEU A 357 32.08 -41.22 16.87
N SER A 358 30.84 -41.40 16.39
CA SER A 358 29.65 -41.63 17.20
C SER A 358 29.33 -43.10 17.46
N GLN A 359 30.05 -44.03 16.82
CA GLN A 359 30.02 -45.48 17.09
C GLN A 359 31.05 -45.86 18.16
#